data_AF-A0A9X8G2D1-F1
#
_entry.id   AF-A0A9X8G2D1-F1
#
_cell.length_a   1.000
_cell.length_b   1.000
_cell.length_c   1.000
_cell.angle_alpha   90.00
_cell.angle_beta   90.00
_cell.angle_gamma   90.00
#
_symmetry.space_group_name_H-M   'P 1'
#
loop_
_entity.id
_entity.type
_entity.pdbx_description
1 polymer ?
#
loop_
_entity_poly.entity_id
_entity_poly.type
_entity_poly.pdbx_seq_one_letter_code
_entity_poly.pdbx_strand_id
1 'polypeptide(L)'
;MANPANRRRELMTRMRGFEDLAQLQGLVGDFYTLTAPSKFHAMQHDGKRNNKYTGASPRKTQKYLCNVWAKVRAAWKRHGIRVFGFRVAEPHHDATPHWHLLLFMRPDHVGLARATFRQYALEEDGNEPGADENRFKVVPIDNARGGATGYIAKYIAKNIDGFALDDEKDDETGEDLKAMSRRVSAWASRWAIRQFQQIGGAPVTVYRELRRMRDRDLTLHPDISPAHVAADSGDWAGYITAQGGPLVTRDALRVRLSYETTENGNDFGDDVSRISGVYSPQAGKDSLIFTRTSAYKIVPKLKADDTGEKLGFSGGSAAPRSSVNNCTRQAAQGFDGDLHADSDAAAPAEIAVFAGDGATVNVDALTRKEKREIAQRLTSDVKRKRRKRGTPTPPPILEGRETMIAELLAAKGLESSPALVKSVMAGAAIACGDLVYSVVDGRLVTRRRGEDKSPARVMATKQQTSSLISRMKAAFCRKNDAAGVE
;
A
#
# COMPACT_ATOMS: atom_id res chain seq x y z
N MET A 1 7.06 11.66 1.50
CA MET A 1 7.44 12.09 2.87
C MET A 1 7.47 10.87 3.77
N ALA A 2 8.62 10.58 4.37
CA ALA A 2 8.81 9.44 5.26
C ALA A 2 8.20 9.67 6.66
N ASN A 3 8.25 10.90 7.19
CA ASN A 3 7.67 11.26 8.48
C ASN A 3 6.13 11.27 8.42
N PRO A 4 5.43 10.43 9.21
CA PRO A 4 3.96 10.36 9.24
C PRO A 4 3.29 11.66 9.72
N ALA A 5 3.82 12.32 10.76
CA ALA A 5 3.25 13.54 11.30
C ALA A 5 3.29 14.69 10.28
N ASN A 6 4.40 14.86 9.57
CA ASN A 6 4.50 15.86 8.50
C ASN A 6 3.56 15.53 7.33
N ARG A 7 3.38 14.24 7.02
CA ARG A 7 2.43 13.79 6.01
C ARG A 7 0.99 14.12 6.40
N ARG A 8 0.59 13.88 7.65
CA ARG A 8 -0.73 14.23 8.17
C ARG A 8 -0.96 15.73 8.11
N ARG A 9 -0.05 16.54 8.67
CA ARG A 9 -0.15 18.01 8.65
C ARG A 9 -0.32 18.54 7.22
N GLU A 10 0.52 18.11 6.28
CA GLU A 10 0.41 18.55 4.88
C GLU A 10 -0.87 18.06 4.20
N LEU A 11 -1.41 16.89 4.55
CA LEU A 11 -2.71 16.46 4.02
C LEU A 11 -3.85 17.33 4.57
N MET A 12 -3.86 17.61 5.88
CA MET A 12 -4.87 18.44 6.52
C MET A 12 -4.85 19.88 5.98
N THR A 13 -3.67 20.50 5.85
CA THR A 13 -3.55 21.85 5.25
C THR A 13 -4.15 21.89 3.85
N ARG A 14 -3.89 20.86 3.03
CA ARG A 14 -4.41 20.82 1.66
C ARG A 14 -5.91 20.56 1.58
N MET A 15 -6.43 19.75 2.47
CA MET A 15 -7.87 19.49 2.56
C MET A 15 -8.62 20.73 2.99
N ARG A 16 -8.15 21.40 4.04
CA ARG A 16 -8.74 22.65 4.50
C ARG A 16 -8.72 23.71 3.40
N GLY A 17 -7.58 23.91 2.73
CA GLY A 17 -7.51 24.88 1.63
C GLY A 17 -8.40 24.51 0.43
N PHE A 18 -8.66 23.23 0.16
CA PHE A 18 -9.64 22.83 -0.86
C PHE A 18 -11.08 23.10 -0.45
N GLU A 19 -11.41 22.88 0.82
CA GLU A 19 -12.72 23.19 1.38
C GLU A 19 -13.00 24.70 1.34
N ASP A 20 -12.04 25.51 1.81
CA ASP A 20 -12.16 26.97 1.78
C ASP A 20 -12.37 27.49 0.34
N LEU A 21 -11.62 26.94 -0.64
CA LEU A 21 -11.79 27.27 -2.06
C LEU A 21 -13.14 26.82 -2.63
N ALA A 22 -13.63 25.65 -2.23
CA ALA A 22 -14.92 25.17 -2.67
C ALA A 22 -16.04 26.09 -2.19
N GLN A 23 -15.99 26.50 -0.91
CA GLN A 23 -16.94 27.46 -0.33
C GLN A 23 -16.88 28.82 -1.04
N LEU A 24 -15.67 29.36 -1.23
CA LEU A 24 -15.46 30.64 -1.91
C LEU A 24 -16.02 30.64 -3.35
N GLN A 25 -15.95 29.50 -4.04
CA GLN A 25 -16.42 29.35 -5.42
C GLN A 25 -17.84 28.81 -5.56
N GLY A 26 -18.59 28.67 -4.45
CA GLY A 26 -19.95 28.12 -4.46
C GLY A 26 -20.02 26.68 -4.99
N LEU A 27 -18.96 25.91 -4.82
CA LEU A 27 -18.88 24.51 -5.23
C LEU A 27 -19.43 23.60 -4.14
N VAL A 28 -19.91 22.43 -4.55
CA VAL A 28 -20.50 21.44 -3.66
C VAL A 28 -19.57 20.24 -3.52
N GLY A 29 -19.56 19.68 -2.32
CA GLY A 29 -18.75 18.52 -1.96
C GLY A 29 -19.59 17.25 -1.92
N ASP A 30 -19.06 16.17 -2.50
CA ASP A 30 -19.58 14.83 -2.37
C ASP A 30 -18.53 13.89 -1.77
N PHE A 31 -18.96 13.02 -0.88
CA PHE A 31 -18.18 11.90 -0.39
C PHE A 31 -18.63 10.59 -1.06
N TYR A 32 -17.75 10.01 -1.86
CA TYR A 32 -18.00 8.77 -2.60
C TYR A 32 -17.28 7.60 -1.96
N THR A 33 -17.98 6.47 -1.87
CA THR A 33 -17.37 5.18 -1.54
C THR A 33 -17.55 4.25 -2.72
N LEU A 34 -16.44 3.73 -3.25
CA LEU A 34 -16.40 2.76 -4.33
C LEU A 34 -15.81 1.45 -3.79
N THR A 35 -16.56 0.36 -3.95
CA THR A 35 -16.18 -0.99 -3.54
C THR A 35 -16.03 -1.90 -4.77
N ALA A 36 -15.54 -3.12 -4.57
CA ALA A 36 -15.36 -4.10 -5.63
C ALA A 36 -16.51 -5.13 -5.65
N PRO A 37 -16.72 -5.83 -6.78
CA PRO A 37 -17.64 -6.96 -6.81
C PRO A 37 -17.30 -8.06 -5.80
N SER A 38 -18.32 -8.85 -5.41
CA SER A 38 -18.16 -9.92 -4.42
C SER A 38 -17.01 -10.87 -4.73
N LYS A 39 -16.71 -11.16 -6.01
CA LYS A 39 -15.61 -12.05 -6.41
C LYS A 39 -14.21 -11.57 -6.00
N PHE A 40 -14.05 -10.31 -5.65
CA PHE A 40 -12.80 -9.74 -5.13
C PHE A 40 -12.66 -9.88 -3.61
N HIS A 41 -13.76 -10.16 -2.90
CA HIS A 41 -13.81 -10.23 -1.45
C HIS A 41 -13.62 -11.66 -0.96
N ALA A 42 -12.62 -11.89 -0.11
CA ALA A 42 -12.29 -13.22 0.39
C ALA A 42 -13.24 -13.70 1.50
N MET A 43 -13.76 -12.75 2.28
CA MET A 43 -14.68 -12.99 3.39
C MET A 43 -15.97 -12.19 3.21
N GLN A 44 -17.04 -12.68 3.82
CA GLN A 44 -18.29 -11.97 4.01
C GLN A 44 -18.22 -11.13 5.29
N HIS A 45 -19.17 -10.21 5.47
CA HIS A 45 -19.23 -9.32 6.64
C HIS A 45 -19.30 -10.07 7.99
N ASP A 46 -19.83 -11.29 8.01
CA ASP A 46 -19.92 -12.15 9.20
C ASP A 46 -18.65 -13.00 9.44
N GLY A 47 -17.58 -12.73 8.68
CA GLY A 47 -16.30 -13.45 8.75
C GLY A 47 -16.28 -14.80 8.05
N LYS A 48 -17.39 -15.26 7.46
CA LYS A 48 -17.39 -16.52 6.70
C LYS A 48 -16.70 -16.34 5.36
N ARG A 49 -16.12 -17.44 4.85
CA ARG A 49 -15.51 -17.45 3.53
C ARG A 49 -16.55 -17.13 2.45
N ASN A 50 -16.16 -16.28 1.50
CA ASN A 50 -16.99 -16.00 0.34
C ASN A 50 -16.77 -17.05 -0.76
N ASN A 51 -17.83 -17.77 -1.15
CA ASN A 51 -17.78 -18.79 -2.19
C ASN A 51 -17.58 -18.21 -3.60
N LYS A 52 -17.89 -16.92 -3.80
CA LYS A 52 -17.68 -16.23 -5.08
C LYS A 52 -16.23 -15.76 -5.28
N TYR A 53 -15.40 -15.79 -4.23
CA TYR A 53 -14.05 -15.26 -4.27
C TYR A 53 -13.16 -15.99 -5.28
N THR A 54 -12.55 -15.26 -6.21
CA THR A 54 -11.74 -15.84 -7.30
C THR A 54 -10.23 -15.75 -7.04
N GLY A 55 -9.78 -15.54 -5.80
CA GLY A 55 -8.34 -15.42 -5.50
C GLY A 55 -7.72 -14.08 -5.94
N ALA A 56 -8.52 -13.02 -6.06
CA ALA A 56 -8.01 -11.71 -6.43
C ALA A 56 -7.20 -11.09 -5.29
N SER A 57 -5.93 -10.74 -5.54
CA SER A 57 -5.13 -10.03 -4.54
C SER A 57 -5.54 -8.56 -4.42
N PRO A 58 -5.26 -7.89 -3.29
CA PRO A 58 -5.53 -6.45 -3.14
C PRO A 58 -4.92 -5.60 -4.26
N ARG A 59 -3.78 -6.00 -4.82
CA ARG A 59 -3.19 -5.33 -6.00
C ARG A 59 -4.04 -5.49 -7.27
N LYS A 60 -4.65 -6.68 -7.49
CA LYS A 60 -5.58 -6.90 -8.60
C LYS A 60 -6.85 -6.08 -8.41
N THR A 61 -7.43 -6.07 -7.22
CA THR A 61 -8.61 -5.26 -6.90
C THR A 61 -8.33 -3.76 -7.06
N GLN A 62 -7.17 -3.27 -6.58
CA GLN A 62 -6.76 -1.89 -6.78
C GLN A 62 -6.69 -1.52 -8.27
N LYS A 63 -6.23 -2.44 -9.13
CA LYS A 63 -6.20 -2.23 -10.59
C LYS A 63 -7.62 -2.13 -11.16
N TYR A 64 -8.55 -2.94 -10.70
CA TYR A 64 -9.98 -2.83 -11.06
C TYR A 64 -10.53 -1.45 -10.69
N LEU A 65 -10.34 -0.99 -9.45
CA LEU A 65 -10.81 0.34 -9.01
C LEU A 65 -10.19 1.49 -9.81
N CYS A 66 -8.88 1.38 -10.11
CA CYS A 66 -8.20 2.32 -11.00
C CYS A 66 -8.82 2.36 -12.41
N ASN A 67 -9.24 1.21 -12.95
CA ASN A 67 -9.86 1.13 -14.27
C ASN A 67 -11.25 1.79 -14.27
N VAL A 68 -12.08 1.50 -13.26
CA VAL A 68 -13.38 2.18 -13.07
C VAL A 68 -13.16 3.69 -13.02
N TRP A 69 -12.24 4.17 -12.20
CA TRP A 69 -11.92 5.59 -12.09
C TRP A 69 -11.38 6.20 -13.40
N ALA A 70 -10.60 5.44 -14.19
CA ALA A 70 -10.12 5.90 -15.48
C ALA A 70 -11.29 6.10 -16.48
N LYS A 71 -12.25 5.17 -16.52
CA LYS A 71 -13.46 5.29 -17.35
C LYS A 71 -14.33 6.47 -16.92
N VAL A 72 -14.59 6.61 -15.63
CA VAL A 72 -15.35 7.74 -15.05
C VAL A 72 -14.70 9.08 -15.41
N ARG A 73 -13.39 9.24 -15.17
CA ARG A 73 -12.69 10.49 -15.51
C ARG A 73 -12.72 10.80 -17.00
N ALA A 74 -12.61 9.78 -17.86
CA ALA A 74 -12.69 9.97 -19.30
C ALA A 74 -14.08 10.46 -19.72
N ALA A 75 -15.14 9.89 -19.15
CA ALA A 75 -16.51 10.31 -19.40
C ALA A 75 -16.81 11.71 -18.87
N TRP A 76 -16.43 12.00 -17.62
CA TRP A 76 -16.54 13.34 -17.04
C TRP A 76 -15.84 14.38 -17.90
N LYS A 77 -14.63 14.10 -18.41
CA LYS A 77 -13.93 15.01 -19.33
C LYS A 77 -14.75 15.30 -20.59
N ARG A 78 -15.39 14.29 -21.20
CA ARG A 78 -16.25 14.47 -22.39
C ARG A 78 -17.49 15.32 -22.08
N HIS A 79 -18.02 15.21 -20.87
CA HIS A 79 -19.14 16.03 -20.40
C HIS A 79 -18.73 17.40 -19.82
N GLY A 80 -17.44 17.79 -19.91
CA GLY A 80 -16.96 19.04 -19.33
C GLY A 80 -16.93 19.08 -17.80
N ILE A 81 -17.16 17.95 -17.13
CA ILE A 81 -17.15 17.84 -15.67
C ILE A 81 -15.70 17.85 -15.18
N ARG A 82 -15.40 18.81 -14.31
CA ARG A 82 -14.11 18.95 -13.64
C ARG A 82 -14.33 18.89 -12.14
N VAL A 83 -13.47 18.13 -11.47
CA VAL A 83 -13.50 17.93 -10.02
C VAL A 83 -12.10 18.09 -9.45
N PHE A 84 -12.02 18.44 -8.17
CA PHE A 84 -10.80 18.37 -7.37
C PHE A 84 -11.12 17.82 -5.98
N GLY A 85 -10.10 17.38 -5.25
CA GLY A 85 -10.28 16.77 -3.94
C GLY A 85 -9.26 15.69 -3.64
N PHE A 86 -9.70 14.61 -2.99
CA PHE A 86 -8.83 13.55 -2.51
C PHE A 86 -9.46 12.17 -2.70
N ARG A 87 -8.59 11.17 -2.84
CA ARG A 87 -8.92 9.75 -2.78
C ARG A 87 -8.06 9.09 -1.72
N VAL A 88 -8.71 8.30 -0.87
CA VAL A 88 -8.10 7.39 0.10
C VAL A 88 -8.38 5.96 -0.35
N ALA A 89 -7.37 5.10 -0.33
CA ALA A 89 -7.54 3.65 -0.42
C ALA A 89 -7.23 3.03 0.94
N GLU A 90 -8.18 2.27 1.46
CA GLU A 90 -8.15 1.63 2.77
C GLU A 90 -8.43 0.13 2.62
N PRO A 91 -7.77 -0.76 3.39
CA PRO A 91 -8.16 -2.14 3.45
C PRO A 91 -9.48 -2.29 4.20
N HIS A 92 -10.40 -3.03 3.61
CA HIS A 92 -11.53 -3.59 4.33
C HIS A 92 -11.08 -4.73 5.27
N HIS A 93 -11.97 -5.28 6.09
CA HIS A 93 -11.63 -6.34 7.06
C HIS A 93 -11.00 -7.60 6.41
N ASP A 94 -11.30 -7.86 5.14
CA ASP A 94 -10.72 -8.95 4.33
C ASP A 94 -9.50 -8.52 3.50
N ALA A 95 -8.94 -7.34 3.80
CA ALA A 95 -7.85 -6.65 3.11
C ALA A 95 -8.16 -6.19 1.67
N THR A 96 -9.41 -6.33 1.22
CA THR A 96 -9.83 -5.86 -0.10
C THR A 96 -9.84 -4.32 -0.09
N PRO A 97 -9.17 -3.64 -1.05
CA PRO A 97 -9.14 -2.18 -1.09
C PRO A 97 -10.53 -1.60 -1.36
N HIS A 98 -10.93 -0.60 -0.57
CA HIS A 98 -12.04 0.31 -0.88
C HIS A 98 -11.51 1.70 -1.17
N TRP A 99 -12.23 2.46 -2.00
CA TRP A 99 -11.89 3.85 -2.29
C TRP A 99 -12.91 4.79 -1.67
N HIS A 100 -12.39 5.75 -0.91
CA HIS A 100 -13.15 6.87 -0.39
C HIS A 100 -12.68 8.14 -1.09
N LEU A 101 -13.58 8.85 -1.76
CA LEU A 101 -13.25 10.06 -2.50
C LEU A 101 -14.02 11.24 -1.92
N LEU A 102 -13.29 12.28 -1.54
CA LEU A 102 -13.85 13.60 -1.27
C LEU A 102 -13.67 14.42 -2.54
N LEU A 103 -14.76 14.81 -3.21
CA LEU A 103 -14.72 15.54 -4.48
C LEU A 103 -15.57 16.80 -4.43
N PHE A 104 -15.00 17.91 -4.90
CA PHE A 104 -15.68 19.18 -5.09
C PHE A 104 -15.92 19.44 -6.56
N MET A 105 -17.12 19.93 -6.90
CA MET A 105 -17.54 20.20 -8.27
C MET A 105 -18.62 21.28 -8.35
N ARG A 106 -18.93 21.73 -9.57
CA ARG A 106 -20.02 22.68 -9.80
C ARG A 106 -21.39 22.03 -9.48
N PRO A 107 -22.33 22.76 -8.85
CA PRO A 107 -23.66 22.22 -8.51
C PRO A 107 -24.37 21.57 -9.71
N ASP A 108 -24.33 22.22 -10.87
CA ASP A 108 -25.00 21.76 -12.10
C ASP A 108 -24.47 20.41 -12.62
N HIS A 109 -23.24 20.03 -12.24
CA HIS A 109 -22.62 18.80 -12.69
C HIS A 109 -22.91 17.60 -11.78
N VAL A 110 -23.44 17.80 -10.56
CA VAL A 110 -23.55 16.75 -9.55
C VAL A 110 -24.39 15.56 -10.04
N GLY A 111 -25.57 15.82 -10.61
CA GLY A 111 -26.46 14.76 -11.08
C GLY A 111 -25.79 13.87 -12.13
N LEU A 112 -25.23 14.49 -13.16
CA LEU A 112 -24.53 13.78 -14.24
C LEU A 112 -23.26 13.10 -13.74
N ALA A 113 -22.52 13.72 -12.82
CA ALA A 113 -21.31 13.15 -12.24
C ALA A 113 -21.62 11.84 -11.48
N ARG A 114 -22.63 11.87 -10.60
CA ARG A 114 -23.09 10.71 -9.83
C ARG A 114 -23.63 9.60 -10.74
N ALA A 115 -24.48 9.94 -11.70
CA ALA A 115 -25.05 8.97 -12.65
C ALA A 115 -23.95 8.27 -13.47
N THR A 116 -23.02 9.05 -14.03
CA THR A 116 -21.87 8.53 -14.79
C THR A 116 -20.99 7.63 -13.93
N PHE A 117 -20.72 8.01 -12.67
CA PHE A 117 -19.92 7.20 -11.76
C PHE A 117 -20.61 5.88 -11.48
N ARG A 118 -21.90 5.92 -11.09
CA ARG A 118 -22.72 4.74 -10.79
C ARG A 118 -22.74 3.76 -11.96
N GLN A 119 -22.93 4.25 -13.19
CA GLN A 119 -22.93 3.43 -14.40
C GLN A 119 -21.64 2.61 -14.53
N TYR A 120 -20.47 3.22 -14.41
CA TYR A 120 -19.20 2.50 -14.52
C TYR A 120 -18.88 1.64 -13.30
N ALA A 121 -19.36 2.01 -12.12
CA ALA A 121 -19.18 1.21 -10.91
C ALA A 121 -19.96 -0.11 -10.97
N LEU A 122 -21.15 -0.09 -11.59
CA LEU A 122 -22.05 -1.24 -11.76
C LEU A 122 -21.83 -2.01 -13.09
N GLU A 123 -20.91 -1.58 -13.95
CA GLU A 123 -20.66 -2.22 -15.25
C GLU A 123 -20.23 -3.70 -15.10
N GLU A 124 -19.44 -4.01 -14.07
CA GLU A 124 -19.00 -5.37 -13.76
C GLU A 124 -19.83 -5.95 -12.62
N ASP A 125 -20.53 -7.06 -12.86
CA ASP A 125 -21.36 -7.75 -11.86
C ASP A 125 -22.37 -6.83 -11.15
N GLY A 126 -22.96 -5.84 -11.84
CA GLY A 126 -23.90 -4.89 -11.25
C GLY A 126 -25.24 -5.48 -10.77
N ASN A 127 -25.57 -6.68 -11.25
CA ASN A 127 -26.81 -7.37 -10.91
C ASN A 127 -26.69 -8.28 -9.68
N GLU A 128 -25.53 -8.32 -9.01
CA GLU A 128 -25.40 -9.12 -7.80
C GLU A 128 -26.21 -8.51 -6.63
N PRO A 129 -26.73 -9.34 -5.70
CA PRO A 129 -27.47 -8.83 -4.55
C PRO A 129 -26.68 -7.79 -3.76
N GLY A 130 -27.29 -6.62 -3.53
CA GLY A 130 -26.69 -5.51 -2.79
C GLY A 130 -25.69 -4.66 -3.58
N ALA A 131 -25.41 -4.94 -4.87
CA ALA A 131 -24.50 -4.11 -5.66
C ALA A 131 -25.03 -2.69 -5.86
N ASP A 132 -26.31 -2.54 -6.17
CA ASP A 132 -26.92 -1.23 -6.40
C ASP A 132 -26.77 -0.29 -5.18
N GLU A 133 -26.80 -0.85 -3.97
CA GLU A 133 -26.66 -0.11 -2.70
C GLU A 133 -25.19 0.11 -2.32
N ASN A 134 -24.35 -0.92 -2.45
CA ASN A 134 -23.03 -0.95 -1.83
C ASN A 134 -21.86 -0.67 -2.78
N ARG A 135 -22.05 -0.81 -4.10
CA ARG A 135 -20.96 -0.67 -5.06
C ARG A 135 -20.48 0.76 -5.19
N PHE A 136 -21.42 1.70 -5.19
CA PHE A 136 -21.15 3.13 -5.25
C PHE A 136 -22.13 3.87 -4.34
N LYS A 137 -21.63 4.27 -3.17
CA LYS A 137 -22.38 5.06 -2.19
C LYS A 137 -21.96 6.51 -2.27
N VAL A 138 -22.95 7.41 -2.23
CA VAL A 138 -22.75 8.85 -2.24
C VAL A 138 -23.33 9.44 -0.97
N VAL A 139 -22.54 10.28 -0.31
CA VAL A 139 -22.97 11.13 0.80
C VAL A 139 -22.67 12.58 0.42
N PRO A 140 -23.70 13.40 0.12
CA PRO A 140 -23.51 14.84 -0.07
C PRO A 140 -22.97 15.45 1.21
N ILE A 141 -22.02 16.38 1.10
CA ILE A 141 -21.42 17.03 2.26
C ILE A 141 -22.28 18.21 2.67
N ASP A 142 -22.67 18.21 3.93
CA ASP A 142 -23.42 19.28 4.56
C ASP A 142 -22.51 20.02 5.53
N ASN A 143 -22.16 21.27 5.18
CA ASN A 143 -21.30 22.12 6.01
C ASN A 143 -21.89 22.35 7.42
N ALA A 144 -23.21 22.22 7.60
CA ALA A 144 -23.85 22.38 8.91
C ALA A 144 -23.63 21.16 9.83
N ARG A 145 -23.39 19.96 9.27
CA ARG A 145 -23.19 18.71 10.04
C ARG A 145 -21.71 18.38 10.29
N GLY A 146 -20.82 19.22 9.78
CA GLY A 146 -19.38 19.04 9.85
C GLY A 146 -18.74 19.30 8.49
N GLY A 147 -17.65 20.06 8.49
CA GLY A 147 -16.93 20.40 7.26
C GLY A 147 -16.46 19.17 6.47
N ALA A 148 -16.21 19.36 5.18
CA ALA A 148 -15.70 18.34 4.27
C ALA A 148 -14.41 17.68 4.78
N THR A 149 -13.57 18.47 5.49
CA THR A 149 -12.37 17.97 6.15
C THR A 149 -12.69 16.89 7.20
N GLY A 150 -13.81 16.98 7.92
CA GLY A 150 -14.22 16.00 8.92
C GLY A 150 -14.48 14.61 8.32
N TYR A 151 -15.15 14.56 7.17
CA TYR A 151 -15.48 13.30 6.48
C TYR A 151 -14.24 12.48 6.12
N ILE A 152 -13.17 13.14 5.69
CA ILE A 152 -11.92 12.45 5.29
C ILE A 152 -10.89 12.38 6.42
N ALA A 153 -11.04 13.18 7.48
CA ALA A 153 -10.14 13.20 8.62
C ALA A 153 -10.10 11.85 9.35
N LYS A 154 -11.27 11.18 9.54
CA LYS A 154 -11.35 9.81 10.08
C LYS A 154 -10.41 8.87 9.33
N TYR A 155 -10.47 8.92 8.00
CA TYR A 155 -9.61 8.10 7.13
C TYR A 155 -8.14 8.48 7.21
N ILE A 156 -7.79 9.76 7.37
CA ILE A 156 -6.38 10.13 7.58
C ILE A 156 -5.85 9.58 8.90
N ALA A 157 -6.60 9.78 9.99
CA ALA A 157 -6.19 9.37 11.33
C ALA A 157 -6.01 7.85 11.40
N LYS A 158 -6.98 7.08 10.88
CA LYS A 158 -6.91 5.60 10.79
C LYS A 158 -5.68 5.11 10.02
N ASN A 159 -5.27 5.81 8.96
CA ASN A 159 -4.32 5.27 7.98
C ASN A 159 -2.86 5.79 8.12
N ILE A 160 -2.58 6.81 8.94
CA ILE A 160 -1.23 7.43 9.03
C ILE A 160 -0.54 7.22 10.37
N ASP A 161 -1.13 7.67 11.47
CA ASP A 161 -0.42 7.75 12.76
C ASP A 161 -1.28 7.40 13.98
N GLY A 162 -2.58 7.15 13.82
CA GLY A 162 -3.49 6.95 14.96
C GLY A 162 -3.54 8.17 15.89
N PHE A 163 -3.15 9.35 15.39
CA PHE A 163 -3.01 10.55 16.21
C PHE A 163 -4.38 11.02 16.73
N ALA A 164 -4.46 11.28 18.05
CA ALA A 164 -5.67 11.62 18.77
C ALA A 164 -6.75 10.52 18.81
N LEU A 165 -6.34 9.26 18.63
CA LEU A 165 -7.17 8.06 18.80
C LEU A 165 -6.64 7.15 19.92
N ASP A 166 -5.89 7.72 20.87
CA ASP A 166 -5.53 6.97 22.09
C ASP A 166 -6.87 6.63 22.78
N ASP A 167 -7.13 5.33 22.97
CA ASP A 167 -8.34 4.71 23.54
C ASP A 167 -9.59 4.54 22.64
N GLU A 168 -9.56 4.93 21.37
CA GLU A 168 -10.66 4.63 20.44
C GLU A 168 -10.48 3.26 19.74
N LYS A 169 -11.57 2.48 19.72
CA LYS A 169 -11.63 1.17 19.04
C LYS A 169 -12.32 1.32 17.69
N ASP A 170 -11.84 0.59 16.70
CA ASP A 170 -12.46 0.58 15.38
C ASP A 170 -13.86 -0.07 15.41
N ASP A 171 -14.85 0.60 14.80
CA ASP A 171 -16.26 0.15 14.77
C ASP A 171 -16.46 -1.22 14.10
N GLU A 172 -15.57 -1.59 13.16
CA GLU A 172 -15.68 -2.83 12.38
C GLU A 172 -14.88 -3.98 12.97
N THR A 173 -13.73 -3.71 13.59
CA THR A 173 -12.80 -4.76 14.07
C THR A 173 -12.66 -4.81 15.60
N GLY A 174 -13.04 -3.76 16.32
CA GLY A 174 -12.92 -3.65 17.78
C GLY A 174 -11.47 -3.52 18.28
N GLU A 175 -10.50 -3.38 17.37
CA GLU A 175 -9.07 -3.28 17.70
C GLU A 175 -8.63 -1.82 17.94
N ASP A 176 -7.52 -1.66 18.67
CA ASP A 176 -6.86 -0.37 18.89
C ASP A 176 -6.41 0.26 17.56
N LEU A 177 -6.91 1.48 17.30
CA LEU A 177 -6.67 2.26 16.09
C LEU A 177 -5.19 2.55 15.83
N LYS A 178 -4.33 2.55 16.87
CA LYS A 178 -2.89 2.71 16.73
C LYS A 178 -2.22 1.47 16.12
N ALA A 179 -2.63 0.28 16.54
CA ALA A 179 -2.18 -0.98 15.94
C ALA A 179 -2.72 -1.13 14.52
N MET A 180 -3.96 -0.68 14.28
CA MET A 180 -4.63 -0.63 12.99
C MET A 180 -3.79 0.17 11.96
N SER A 181 -3.36 1.39 12.30
CA SER A 181 -2.57 2.26 11.41
C SER A 181 -1.29 1.61 10.86
N ARG A 182 -0.62 0.80 11.70
CA ARG A 182 0.57 0.03 11.31
C ARG A 182 0.23 -1.09 10.33
N ARG A 183 -0.90 -1.79 10.54
CA ARG A 183 -1.38 -2.85 9.63
C ARG A 183 -1.76 -2.28 8.28
N VAL A 184 -2.46 -1.14 8.24
CA VAL A 184 -2.75 -0.45 6.98
C VAL A 184 -1.45 -0.08 6.26
N SER A 185 -0.51 0.54 6.97
CA SER A 185 0.76 0.96 6.38
C SER A 185 1.55 -0.21 5.81
N ALA A 186 1.55 -1.35 6.51
CA ALA A 186 2.13 -2.61 6.05
C ALA A 186 1.39 -3.17 4.84
N TRP A 187 0.04 -3.17 4.85
CA TRP A 187 -0.80 -3.59 3.73
C TRP A 187 -0.52 -2.76 2.48
N ALA A 188 -0.54 -1.43 2.60
CA ALA A 188 -0.29 -0.51 1.51
C ALA A 188 1.12 -0.71 0.93
N SER A 189 2.12 -0.87 1.80
CA SER A 189 3.51 -1.12 1.37
C SER A 189 3.66 -2.47 0.68
N ARG A 190 3.09 -3.54 1.25
CA ARG A 190 3.14 -4.91 0.71
C ARG A 190 2.55 -5.00 -0.69
N TRP A 191 1.46 -4.29 -0.93
CA TRP A 191 0.74 -4.33 -2.20
C TRP A 191 1.11 -3.19 -3.15
N ALA A 192 2.04 -2.30 -2.75
CA ALA A 192 2.41 -1.08 -3.46
C ALA A 192 1.19 -0.19 -3.80
N ILE A 193 0.25 -0.07 -2.84
CA ILE A 193 -0.96 0.74 -2.98
C ILE A 193 -0.70 2.13 -2.40
N ARG A 194 -0.84 3.16 -3.26
CA ARG A 194 -0.84 4.55 -2.80
C ARG A 194 -2.14 4.81 -2.06
N GLN A 195 -2.10 4.97 -0.74
CA GLN A 195 -3.28 5.26 0.09
C GLN A 195 -3.89 6.62 -0.26
N PHE A 196 -3.13 7.71 -0.12
CA PHE A 196 -3.64 9.08 -0.33
C PHE A 196 -3.24 9.64 -1.69
N GLN A 197 -4.23 10.12 -2.44
CA GLN A 197 -4.03 10.77 -3.71
C GLN A 197 -4.88 12.04 -3.81
N GLN A 198 -4.23 13.17 -4.09
CA GLN A 198 -4.92 14.39 -4.51
C GLN A 198 -5.46 14.21 -5.93
N ILE A 199 -6.67 14.71 -6.17
CA ILE A 199 -7.35 14.77 -7.45
C ILE A 199 -7.51 16.24 -7.81
N GLY A 200 -7.19 16.60 -9.06
CA GLY A 200 -7.27 17.99 -9.52
C GLY A 200 -6.36 18.97 -8.76
N GLY A 201 -6.62 20.26 -8.92
CA GLY A 201 -5.82 21.35 -8.37
C GLY A 201 -4.39 21.43 -8.91
N ALA A 202 -3.61 22.35 -8.34
CA ALA A 202 -2.21 22.52 -8.71
C ALA A 202 -1.31 21.41 -8.11
N PRO A 203 -0.17 21.08 -8.77
CA PRO A 203 0.71 20.00 -8.32
C PRO A 203 1.36 20.28 -6.96
N VAL A 204 1.33 19.30 -6.06
CA VAL A 204 2.01 19.35 -4.75
C VAL A 204 3.53 19.42 -4.90
N THR A 205 4.09 18.83 -5.96
CA THR A 205 5.54 18.85 -6.18
C THR A 205 6.02 20.27 -6.46
N VAL A 206 5.29 21.05 -7.26
CA VAL A 206 5.62 22.47 -7.50
C VAL A 206 5.55 23.26 -6.19
N TYR A 207 4.48 23.08 -5.40
CA TYR A 207 4.36 23.66 -4.06
C TYR A 207 5.57 23.36 -3.16
N ARG A 208 6.02 22.09 -3.15
CA ARG A 208 7.20 21.68 -2.35
C ARG A 208 8.50 22.27 -2.88
N GLU A 209 8.67 22.38 -4.20
CA GLU A 209 9.86 22.99 -4.78
C GLU A 209 9.91 24.50 -4.53
N LEU A 210 8.77 25.21 -4.59
CA LEU A 210 8.68 26.61 -4.22
C LEU A 210 9.14 26.83 -2.76
N ARG A 211 8.67 25.98 -1.85
CA ARG A 211 9.05 26.01 -0.42
C ARG A 211 10.51 25.64 -0.11
N ARG A 212 11.31 25.26 -1.12
CA ARG A 212 12.76 25.08 -0.94
C ARG A 212 13.54 26.38 -1.04
N MET A 213 12.93 27.42 -1.61
CA MET A 213 13.58 28.71 -1.86
C MET A 213 13.48 29.66 -0.66
N ARG A 214 13.31 29.12 0.56
CA ARG A 214 13.21 29.90 1.79
C ARG A 214 14.46 30.75 1.99
N ASP A 215 14.28 31.91 2.62
CA ASP A 215 15.36 32.76 3.10
C ASP A 215 16.31 33.29 2.02
N ARG A 216 15.86 33.31 0.75
CA ARG A 216 16.60 33.92 -0.34
C ARG A 216 15.93 35.24 -0.71
N ASP A 217 16.69 36.35 -0.67
CA ASP A 217 16.31 37.62 -1.31
C ASP A 217 16.30 37.43 -2.83
N LEU A 218 15.24 36.78 -3.32
CA LEU A 218 15.03 36.52 -4.73
C LEU A 218 14.01 37.52 -5.25
N THR A 219 14.45 38.34 -6.20
CA THR A 219 13.53 39.03 -7.11
C THR A 219 12.93 37.97 -8.04
N LEU A 220 11.82 37.38 -7.61
CA LEU A 220 11.11 36.36 -8.37
C LEU A 220 10.34 37.00 -9.52
N HIS A 221 10.22 36.27 -10.63
CA HIS A 221 9.36 36.68 -11.74
C HIS A 221 7.92 36.92 -11.22
N PRO A 222 7.21 37.97 -11.68
CA PRO A 222 5.86 38.30 -11.23
C PRO A 222 4.86 37.14 -11.32
N ASP A 223 5.00 36.25 -12.30
CA ASP A 223 4.14 35.07 -12.44
C ASP A 223 4.39 33.96 -11.40
N ILE A 224 5.59 33.94 -10.79
CA ILE A 224 6.01 32.93 -9.82
C ILE A 224 5.83 33.43 -8.39
N SER A 225 6.07 34.73 -8.17
CA SER A 225 6.06 35.36 -6.84
C SER A 225 4.78 35.09 -6.03
N PRO A 226 3.54 35.25 -6.57
CA PRO A 226 2.32 34.97 -5.81
C PRO A 226 2.21 33.52 -5.34
N ALA A 227 2.59 32.57 -6.20
CA ALA A 227 2.58 31.15 -5.86
C ALA A 227 3.64 30.81 -4.82
N HIS A 228 4.81 31.46 -4.87
CA HIS A 228 5.87 31.30 -3.88
C HIS A 228 5.46 31.81 -2.51
N VAL A 229 4.94 33.05 -2.42
CA VAL A 229 4.52 33.68 -1.15
C VAL A 229 3.45 32.85 -0.46
N ALA A 230 2.44 32.38 -1.20
CA ALA A 230 1.41 31.50 -0.64
C ALA A 230 1.99 30.14 -0.22
N ALA A 231 2.92 29.58 -0.99
CA ALA A 231 3.54 28.31 -0.64
C ALA A 231 4.41 28.38 0.63
N ASP A 232 5.17 29.47 0.79
CA ASP A 232 6.06 29.64 1.93
C ASP A 232 5.30 29.84 3.25
N SER A 233 4.27 30.70 3.22
CA SER A 233 3.34 30.92 4.35
C SER A 233 2.48 29.70 4.71
N GLY A 234 2.45 28.67 3.85
CA GLY A 234 1.63 27.48 4.06
C GLY A 234 0.17 27.66 3.67
N ASP A 235 -0.18 28.75 2.99
CA ASP A 235 -1.50 29.00 2.43
C ASP A 235 -1.73 28.17 1.15
N TRP A 236 -2.35 27.00 1.33
CA TRP A 236 -2.70 26.15 0.22
C TRP A 236 -3.76 26.76 -0.70
N ALA A 237 -4.74 27.49 -0.15
CA ALA A 237 -5.82 28.08 -0.94
C ALA A 237 -5.27 29.18 -1.86
N GLY A 238 -4.44 30.08 -1.31
CA GLY A 238 -3.72 31.10 -2.07
C GLY A 238 -2.81 30.50 -3.13
N TYR A 239 -2.09 29.41 -2.83
CA TYR A 239 -1.23 28.75 -3.81
C TYR A 239 -2.02 28.21 -5.01
N ILE A 240 -3.16 27.57 -4.76
CA ILE A 240 -4.02 27.04 -5.82
C ILE A 240 -4.63 28.17 -6.65
N THR A 241 -5.07 29.26 -6.00
CA THR A 241 -5.57 30.45 -6.69
C THR A 241 -4.50 31.10 -7.56
N ALA A 242 -3.27 31.26 -7.05
CA ALA A 242 -2.14 31.80 -7.80
C ALA A 242 -1.81 30.97 -9.05
N GLN A 243 -2.02 29.65 -8.99
CA GLN A 243 -1.83 28.71 -10.10
C GLN A 243 -2.95 28.71 -11.15
N GLY A 244 -4.01 29.51 -10.97
CA GLY A 244 -5.17 29.60 -11.87
C GLY A 244 -6.46 28.97 -11.33
N GLY A 245 -6.49 28.62 -10.03
CA GLY A 245 -7.67 28.09 -9.35
C GLY A 245 -7.74 26.55 -9.29
N PRO A 246 -8.73 25.99 -8.57
CA PRO A 246 -8.78 24.56 -8.27
C PRO A 246 -9.16 23.69 -9.48
N LEU A 247 -9.85 24.26 -10.47
CA LEU A 247 -10.29 23.60 -11.71
C LEU A 247 -9.35 23.87 -12.90
N VAL A 248 -8.22 24.55 -12.69
CA VAL A 248 -7.26 24.91 -13.75
C VAL A 248 -6.82 23.69 -14.56
N THR A 249 -6.61 23.87 -15.87
CA THR A 249 -6.02 22.83 -16.73
C THR A 249 -4.51 22.77 -16.54
N ARG A 250 -3.88 21.65 -16.92
CA ARG A 250 -2.42 21.52 -16.78
C ARG A 250 -1.67 22.51 -17.66
N ASP A 251 -2.17 22.69 -18.88
CA ASP A 251 -1.71 23.63 -19.91
C ASP A 251 -1.78 25.10 -19.45
N ALA A 252 -2.73 25.45 -18.57
CA ALA A 252 -2.89 26.81 -18.05
C ALA A 252 -2.20 27.09 -16.70
N LEU A 253 -1.47 26.12 -16.13
CA LEU A 253 -0.73 26.34 -14.87
C LEU A 253 0.32 27.45 -15.01
N ARG A 254 0.33 28.40 -14.06
CA ARG A 254 1.27 29.53 -14.04
C ARG A 254 2.71 29.12 -13.72
N VAL A 255 2.91 28.13 -12.85
CA VAL A 255 4.24 27.66 -12.44
C VAL A 255 4.35 26.15 -12.65
N ARG A 256 5.43 25.71 -13.31
CA ARG A 256 5.75 24.30 -13.59
C ARG A 256 7.16 23.93 -13.15
N LEU A 257 7.39 22.63 -13.06
CA LEU A 257 8.71 22.07 -12.80
C LEU A 257 9.57 22.12 -14.05
N SER A 258 10.81 22.58 -13.89
CA SER A 258 11.87 22.39 -14.85
C SER A 258 12.59 21.08 -14.57
N TYR A 259 12.96 20.38 -15.63
CA TYR A 259 13.70 19.12 -15.58
C TYR A 259 15.01 19.27 -16.35
N GLU A 260 16.03 18.62 -15.83
CA GLU A 260 17.32 18.40 -16.48
C GLU A 260 17.45 16.90 -16.75
N THR A 261 17.78 16.55 -17.98
CA THR A 261 18.02 15.17 -18.38
C THR A 261 19.51 14.92 -18.40
N THR A 262 19.96 13.95 -17.60
CA THR A 262 21.33 13.45 -17.67
C THR A 262 21.32 12.23 -18.60
N GLU A 263 21.93 12.37 -19.77
CA GLU A 263 22.12 11.27 -20.71
C GLU A 263 22.98 10.17 -20.09
N ASN A 264 22.62 8.91 -20.29
CA ASN A 264 23.30 7.76 -19.66
C ASN A 264 23.49 7.94 -18.14
N GLY A 265 22.51 8.53 -17.47
CA GLY A 265 22.63 9.00 -16.09
C GLY A 265 22.56 7.90 -15.02
N ASN A 266 22.37 6.64 -15.41
CA ASN A 266 22.40 5.47 -14.54
C ASN A 266 23.41 4.40 -15.05
N ASP A 267 23.72 3.42 -14.18
CA ASP A 267 24.67 2.33 -14.48
C ASP A 267 24.23 1.41 -15.64
N PHE A 268 23.01 1.58 -16.14
CA PHE A 268 22.41 0.81 -17.23
C PHE A 268 22.39 1.58 -18.56
N GLY A 269 22.88 2.83 -18.58
CA GLY A 269 22.87 3.68 -19.78
C GLY A 269 21.51 4.30 -20.10
N ASP A 270 20.55 4.32 -19.17
CA ASP A 270 19.29 5.04 -19.37
C ASP A 270 19.43 6.53 -19.02
N ASP A 271 18.70 7.36 -19.76
CA ASP A 271 18.56 8.78 -19.45
C ASP A 271 17.80 8.99 -18.13
N VAL A 272 18.37 9.81 -17.25
CA VAL A 272 17.79 10.11 -15.94
C VAL A 272 17.32 11.56 -15.90
N SER A 273 16.00 11.75 -15.83
CA SER A 273 15.40 13.08 -15.65
C SER A 273 15.34 13.45 -14.16
N ARG A 274 15.91 14.61 -13.81
CA ARG A 274 15.91 15.17 -12.45
C ARG A 274 15.24 16.54 -12.46
N ILE A 275 14.54 16.87 -11.38
CA ILE A 275 13.97 18.21 -11.20
C ILE A 275 15.14 19.18 -10.97
N SER A 276 15.28 20.19 -11.83
CA SER A 276 16.30 21.24 -11.70
C SER A 276 15.76 22.49 -11.02
N GLY A 277 14.47 22.77 -11.20
CA GLY A 277 13.89 24.03 -10.73
C GLY A 277 12.41 24.21 -11.00
N VAL A 278 11.98 25.46 -10.97
CA VAL A 278 10.65 25.92 -11.35
C VAL A 278 10.74 27.02 -12.40
N TYR A 279 9.74 27.13 -13.26
CA TYR A 279 9.62 28.21 -14.24
C TYR A 279 8.15 28.52 -14.52
N SER A 280 7.88 29.67 -15.13
CA SER A 280 6.57 30.01 -15.67
C SER A 280 6.49 29.69 -17.16
N PRO A 281 5.54 28.87 -17.63
CA PRO A 281 5.36 28.60 -19.05
C PRO A 281 5.00 29.85 -19.87
N GLN A 282 4.38 30.86 -19.25
CA GLN A 282 3.94 32.08 -19.93
C GLN A 282 5.10 33.04 -20.18
N ALA A 283 6.02 33.14 -19.21
CA ALA A 283 7.24 33.95 -19.31
C ALA A 283 8.41 33.22 -20.01
N GLY A 284 8.28 31.92 -20.30
CA GLY A 284 9.33 31.15 -20.97
C GLY A 284 10.52 30.81 -20.07
N LYS A 285 11.65 30.45 -20.70
CA LYS A 285 12.85 29.96 -20.01
C LYS A 285 13.55 31.02 -19.14
N ASP A 286 13.32 32.30 -19.41
CA ASP A 286 13.92 33.41 -18.67
C ASP A 286 13.41 33.49 -17.23
N SER A 287 12.25 32.88 -16.95
CA SER A 287 11.68 32.74 -15.61
C SER A 287 12.21 31.53 -14.83
N LEU A 288 13.20 30.80 -15.36
CA LEU A 288 13.73 29.59 -14.73
C LEU A 288 14.50 29.93 -13.44
N ILE A 289 14.10 29.28 -12.36
CA ILE A 289 14.77 29.37 -11.06
C ILE A 289 15.24 27.98 -10.64
N PHE A 290 16.55 27.85 -10.42
CA PHE A 290 17.16 26.61 -9.93
C PHE A 290 16.91 26.45 -8.42
N THR A 291 16.17 25.39 -8.05
CA THR A 291 15.81 25.10 -6.66
C THR A 291 16.74 24.08 -6.01
N ARG A 292 17.52 23.33 -6.79
CA ARG A 292 18.37 22.23 -6.33
C ARG A 292 19.83 22.46 -6.69
N THR A 293 20.47 23.36 -5.94
CA THR A 293 21.88 23.73 -6.15
C THR A 293 22.87 22.86 -5.37
N SER A 294 22.38 22.05 -4.41
CA SER A 294 23.25 21.21 -3.59
C SER A 294 23.48 19.84 -4.23
N ALA A 295 24.76 19.50 -4.45
CA ALA A 295 25.18 18.16 -4.83
C ALA A 295 25.50 17.33 -3.58
N TYR A 296 24.97 16.11 -3.53
CA TYR A 296 25.29 15.15 -2.47
C TYR A 296 26.28 14.12 -3.02
N LYS A 297 27.44 14.00 -2.37
CA LYS A 297 28.43 12.95 -2.65
C LYS A 297 28.27 11.85 -1.62
N ILE A 298 28.16 10.61 -2.08
CA ILE A 298 28.25 9.45 -1.19
C ILE A 298 29.69 9.40 -0.68
N VAL A 299 29.87 9.62 0.61
CA VAL A 299 31.18 9.54 1.28
C VAL A 299 31.22 8.30 2.17
N PRO A 300 32.38 7.61 2.28
CA PRO A 300 32.58 6.61 3.32
C PRO A 300 32.26 7.23 4.68
N LYS A 301 31.60 6.46 5.55
CA LYS A 301 31.36 6.90 6.93
C LYS A 301 32.72 7.19 7.58
N LEU A 302 32.93 8.43 8.05
CA LEU A 302 34.12 8.80 8.80
C LEU A 302 34.32 7.78 9.93
N LYS A 303 35.50 7.15 9.98
CA LYS A 303 35.92 6.44 11.20
C LYS A 303 35.98 7.52 12.28
N ALA A 304 35.37 7.28 13.44
CA ALA A 304 35.60 8.16 14.57
C ALA A 304 37.12 8.21 14.78
N ASP A 305 37.69 9.41 14.76
CA ASP A 305 39.11 9.59 15.04
C ASP A 305 39.42 8.96 16.40
N ASP A 306 40.50 8.21 16.46
CA ASP A 306 41.03 7.54 17.64
C ASP A 306 41.70 8.56 18.60
N THR A 307 41.19 9.79 18.65
CA THR A 307 41.53 10.81 19.62
C THR A 307 40.61 10.67 20.83
N GLY A 308 40.86 9.62 21.62
CA GLY A 308 40.91 9.76 23.07
C GLY A 308 39.63 9.93 23.90
N GLU A 309 38.41 9.88 23.35
CA GLU A 309 37.20 9.70 24.17
C GLU A 309 36.31 8.57 23.64
N LYS A 310 36.50 7.36 24.21
CA LYS A 310 35.68 6.18 23.93
C LYS A 310 34.27 6.31 24.52
N LEU A 311 33.37 7.00 23.81
CA LEU A 311 31.93 6.72 23.94
C LEU A 311 31.60 5.49 23.09
N GLY A 312 31.76 4.31 23.69
CA GLY A 312 31.61 3.02 23.03
C GLY A 312 30.17 2.72 22.60
N PHE A 313 29.83 2.98 21.34
CA PHE A 313 28.78 2.25 20.64
C PHE A 313 29.42 1.30 19.62
N SER A 314 29.78 0.10 20.08
CA SER A 314 30.20 -1.00 19.21
C SER A 314 28.99 -1.56 18.46
N GLY A 315 28.83 -1.17 17.20
CA GLY A 315 27.88 -1.81 16.29
C GLY A 315 28.35 -3.23 15.97
N GLY A 316 27.62 -4.23 16.46
CA GLY A 316 27.91 -5.65 16.19
C GLY A 316 27.81 -6.04 14.71
N SER A 317 28.15 -7.30 14.41
CA SER A 317 28.24 -7.96 13.09
C SER A 317 26.96 -7.97 12.23
N ALA A 318 25.89 -7.29 12.68
CA ALA A 318 24.64 -7.05 11.96
C ALA A 318 24.44 -5.57 11.57
N ALA A 319 25.52 -4.79 11.43
CA ALA A 319 25.45 -3.43 10.89
C ALA A 319 25.21 -3.47 9.35
N PRO A 320 24.19 -2.76 8.83
CA PRO A 320 23.73 -2.92 7.44
C PRO A 320 24.71 -2.33 6.41
N ARG A 321 24.93 -3.05 5.29
CA ARG A 321 25.75 -2.63 4.13
C ARG A 321 24.94 -2.03 2.97
N SER A 322 23.76 -1.46 3.21
CA SER A 322 22.99 -0.79 2.15
C SER A 322 22.17 0.38 2.69
N SER A 323 21.97 1.41 1.87
CA SER A 323 21.21 2.64 2.19
C SER A 323 19.69 2.46 2.13
N VAL A 324 19.19 1.23 2.02
CA VAL A 324 17.76 0.93 1.94
C VAL A 324 17.27 0.44 3.30
N ASN A 325 16.40 1.24 3.91
CA ASN A 325 15.87 1.03 5.25
C ASN A 325 14.85 -0.13 5.27
N ASN A 326 15.21 -1.24 5.94
CA ASN A 326 14.37 -2.34 6.40
C ASN A 326 15.00 -2.74 7.76
N CYS A 327 14.33 -2.99 8.88
CA CYS A 327 12.94 -3.06 9.29
C CYS A 327 12.99 -3.16 10.84
N THR A 328 11.81 -3.06 11.49
CA THR A 328 11.45 -3.70 12.77
C THR A 328 12.41 -3.60 13.98
N ARG A 329 11.94 -2.93 15.04
CA ARG A 329 12.31 -3.30 16.41
C ARG A 329 11.06 -3.70 17.20
N GLN A 330 11.10 -4.90 17.75
CA GLN A 330 10.65 -5.28 19.10
C GLN A 330 11.41 -6.57 19.45
N ALA A 331 11.79 -6.89 20.68
CA ALA A 331 11.74 -6.19 21.95
C ALA A 331 12.88 -6.78 22.81
N ALA A 332 13.48 -6.00 23.70
CA ALA A 332 14.29 -6.55 24.78
C ALA A 332 13.86 -5.90 26.09
N GLN A 333 13.54 -6.76 27.05
CA GLN A 333 13.08 -6.46 28.40
C GLN A 333 14.25 -6.02 29.28
N GLY A 334 13.97 -5.11 30.23
CA GLY A 334 14.44 -5.25 31.61
C GLY A 334 15.38 -4.17 32.16
N PHE A 335 14.86 -3.52 33.22
CA PHE A 335 15.54 -2.91 34.39
C PHE A 335 16.28 -1.58 34.22
N ASP A 336 16.25 -0.62 35.16
CA ASP A 336 15.36 -0.16 36.25
C ASP A 336 16.04 1.13 36.77
N GLY A 337 15.28 2.06 37.36
CA GLY A 337 15.86 3.22 38.06
C GLY A 337 14.88 4.37 38.28
N ASP A 338 14.19 4.33 39.42
CA ASP A 338 13.18 5.25 39.95
C ASP A 338 13.64 6.71 40.16
N LEU A 339 12.69 7.66 40.22
CA LEU A 339 12.29 8.45 41.42
C LEU A 339 11.24 9.56 41.08
N HIS A 340 10.03 9.36 41.62
CA HIS A 340 8.95 10.23 42.14
C HIS A 340 8.51 11.56 41.48
N ALA A 341 7.18 11.75 41.29
CA ALA A 341 6.30 12.40 42.29
C ALA A 341 4.81 12.38 41.87
N ASP A 342 3.94 12.25 42.87
CA ASP A 342 2.49 12.02 42.86
C ASP A 342 1.60 13.21 42.45
N SER A 343 0.38 12.92 41.96
CA SER A 343 -0.90 13.40 42.57
C SER A 343 -2.15 12.96 41.77
N ASP A 344 -2.98 12.17 42.47
CA ASP A 344 -4.44 12.20 42.63
C ASP A 344 -5.48 12.07 41.47
N ALA A 345 -6.18 10.93 41.56
CA ALA A 345 -7.63 10.74 41.72
C ALA A 345 -8.60 10.94 40.53
N ALA A 346 -9.12 9.82 39.98
CA ALA A 346 -10.55 9.43 40.05
C ALA A 346 -10.83 8.04 39.44
N ALA A 347 -11.79 7.34 40.06
CA ALA A 347 -12.23 5.92 40.01
C ALA A 347 -12.31 5.14 38.65
N PRO A 348 -12.17 3.80 38.69
CA PRO A 348 -12.26 2.89 37.54
C PRO A 348 -13.69 2.33 37.31
N ALA A 349 -14.05 2.07 36.06
CA ALA A 349 -15.23 1.26 35.69
C ALA A 349 -14.79 -0.15 35.28
N GLU A 350 -15.41 -1.15 35.93
CA GLU A 350 -15.06 -2.57 35.91
C GLU A 350 -15.37 -3.28 34.58
N ILE A 351 -14.47 -4.17 34.14
CA ILE A 351 -14.74 -5.18 33.11
C ILE A 351 -14.67 -6.56 33.77
N ALA A 352 -15.81 -7.24 33.88
CA ALA A 352 -15.92 -8.61 34.37
C ALA A 352 -15.74 -9.62 33.24
N VAL A 353 -14.91 -10.65 33.44
CA VAL A 353 -14.86 -11.86 32.62
C VAL A 353 -14.97 -13.07 33.55
N PHE A 354 -15.98 -13.92 33.31
CA PHE A 354 -16.24 -15.15 34.06
C PHE A 354 -15.43 -16.34 33.53
N ALA A 355 -14.80 -17.09 34.43
CA ALA A 355 -14.44 -18.49 34.23
C ALA A 355 -14.72 -19.28 35.53
N GLY A 356 -15.30 -20.47 35.37
CA GLY A 356 -15.92 -21.26 36.43
C GLY A 356 -14.96 -21.75 37.52
N ASP A 357 -14.99 -21.07 38.65
CA ASP A 357 -15.22 -21.61 40.00
C ASP A 357 -15.20 -20.40 40.96
N GLY A 358 -16.36 -19.74 41.07
CA GLY A 358 -16.85 -19.06 42.27
C GLY A 358 -16.02 -18.03 43.05
N ALA A 359 -14.85 -17.57 42.61
CA ALA A 359 -14.08 -16.53 43.29
C ALA A 359 -13.59 -15.45 42.32
N THR A 360 -14.16 -14.25 42.43
CA THR A 360 -13.67 -13.05 41.74
C THR A 360 -12.36 -12.59 42.37
N VAL A 361 -11.25 -12.78 41.66
CA VAL A 361 -9.95 -12.25 42.09
C VAL A 361 -9.79 -10.85 41.48
N ASN A 362 -9.83 -9.82 42.32
CA ASN A 362 -9.50 -8.46 41.90
C ASN A 362 -8.00 -8.39 41.57
N VAL A 363 -7.68 -8.38 40.27
CA VAL A 363 -6.30 -8.41 39.77
C VAL A 363 -5.57 -7.10 40.09
N ASP A 364 -6.30 -6.01 40.30
CA ASP A 364 -5.73 -4.71 40.60
C ASP A 364 -5.35 -4.55 42.08
N ALA A 365 -5.99 -5.31 42.97
CA ALA A 365 -5.68 -5.35 44.40
C ALA A 365 -4.48 -6.26 44.76
N LEU A 366 -3.95 -7.05 43.82
CA LEU A 366 -2.81 -7.94 44.07
C LEU A 366 -1.50 -7.17 44.16
N THR A 367 -0.69 -7.46 45.19
CA THR A 367 0.64 -6.89 45.34
C THR A 367 1.58 -7.34 44.21
N ARG A 368 2.62 -6.56 43.91
CA ARG A 368 3.65 -6.90 42.90
C ARG A 368 4.25 -8.30 43.13
N LYS A 369 4.37 -8.74 44.38
CA LYS A 369 4.91 -10.05 44.75
C LYS A 369 3.96 -11.19 44.35
N GLU A 370 2.67 -11.04 44.62
CA GLU A 370 1.63 -12.03 44.28
C GLU A 370 1.42 -12.14 42.77
N LYS A 371 1.44 -11.00 42.05
CA LYS A 371 1.39 -10.98 40.57
C LYS A 371 2.57 -11.76 39.96
N ARG A 372 3.76 -11.64 40.55
CA ARG A 372 4.98 -12.33 40.10
C ARG A 372 4.91 -13.84 40.39
N GLU A 373 4.33 -14.23 41.51
CA GLU A 373 4.14 -15.63 41.89
C GLU A 373 3.10 -16.34 41.00
N ILE A 374 1.99 -15.67 40.68
CA ILE A 374 0.98 -16.17 39.73
C ILE A 374 1.58 -16.33 38.33
N ALA A 375 2.36 -15.35 37.86
CA ALA A 375 3.05 -15.44 36.57
C ALA A 375 4.07 -16.59 36.54
N GLN A 376 4.78 -16.84 37.63
CA GLN A 376 5.71 -17.97 37.75
C GLN A 376 4.98 -19.32 37.73
N ARG A 377 3.82 -19.44 38.39
CA ARG A 377 2.95 -20.63 38.34
C ARG A 377 2.39 -20.90 36.95
N LEU A 378 1.86 -19.89 36.26
CA LEU A 378 1.38 -20.03 34.88
C LEU A 378 2.52 -20.47 33.93
N THR A 379 3.72 -19.92 34.14
CA THR A 379 4.90 -20.27 33.34
C THR A 379 5.37 -21.71 33.60
N SER A 380 5.31 -22.18 34.85
CA SER A 380 5.68 -23.55 35.20
C SER A 380 4.65 -24.57 34.69
N ASP A 381 3.35 -24.23 34.70
CA ASP A 381 2.29 -25.06 34.13
C ASP A 381 2.38 -25.19 32.60
N VAL A 382 2.72 -24.10 31.90
CA VAL A 382 2.99 -24.13 30.46
C VAL A 382 4.23 -24.97 30.14
N LYS A 383 5.29 -24.87 30.96
CA LYS A 383 6.49 -25.73 30.82
C LYS A 383 6.16 -27.21 31.08
N ARG A 384 5.30 -27.51 32.06
CA ARG A 384 4.84 -28.86 32.39
C ARG A 384 3.95 -29.45 31.29
N LYS A 385 3.13 -28.63 30.62
CA LYS A 385 2.38 -29.03 29.41
C LYS A 385 3.28 -29.24 28.19
N ARG A 386 4.37 -28.46 28.01
CA ARG A 386 5.35 -28.70 26.92
C ARG A 386 6.14 -30.00 27.09
N ARG A 387 6.46 -30.41 28.33
CA ARG A 387 7.16 -31.68 28.60
C ARG A 387 6.32 -32.93 28.34
N LYS A 388 4.99 -32.82 28.23
CA LYS A 388 4.08 -33.95 27.90
C LYS A 388 3.88 -34.19 26.40
N ARG A 389 4.53 -33.44 25.51
CA ARG A 389 4.52 -33.76 24.07
C ARG A 389 5.58 -34.81 23.72
N GLY A 390 5.11 -36.04 23.57
CA GLY A 390 5.59 -37.08 22.64
C GLY A 390 7.05 -37.51 22.70
N THR A 391 7.27 -38.76 23.10
CA THR A 391 8.48 -39.54 22.82
C THR A 391 8.87 -39.44 21.32
N PRO A 392 10.17 -39.48 20.96
CA PRO A 392 10.59 -39.41 19.56
C PRO A 392 10.07 -40.65 18.83
N THR A 393 9.25 -40.46 17.79
CA THR A 393 8.94 -41.53 16.84
C THR A 393 10.24 -41.99 16.18
N PRO A 394 10.51 -43.31 16.09
CA PRO A 394 11.67 -43.83 15.38
C PRO A 394 11.66 -43.39 13.91
N PRO A 395 12.83 -43.27 13.26
CA PRO A 395 12.91 -42.84 11.87
C PRO A 395 12.09 -43.77 10.96
N PRO A 396 11.39 -43.23 9.95
CA PRO A 396 10.59 -44.05 9.05
C PRO A 396 11.51 -45.01 8.28
N ILE A 397 11.19 -46.30 8.36
CA ILE A 397 11.83 -47.35 7.55
C ILE A 397 11.39 -47.15 6.09
N LEU A 398 12.34 -47.20 5.16
CA LEU A 398 12.09 -47.11 3.72
C LEU A 398 11.68 -48.49 3.21
N GLU A 399 10.60 -48.57 2.44
CA GLU A 399 10.10 -49.83 1.88
C GLU A 399 10.00 -49.78 0.34
N GLY A 400 10.36 -50.88 -0.31
CA GLY A 400 10.12 -51.11 -1.74
C GLY A 400 10.78 -50.09 -2.68
N ARG A 401 9.99 -49.22 -3.32
CA ARG A 401 10.48 -48.24 -4.31
C ARG A 401 11.27 -47.08 -3.69
N GLU A 402 11.08 -46.83 -2.40
CA GLU A 402 11.77 -45.75 -1.70
C GLU A 402 13.26 -46.05 -1.49
N THR A 403 13.62 -47.32 -1.24
CA THR A 403 15.04 -47.73 -1.13
C THR A 403 15.76 -47.61 -2.48
N MET A 404 15.10 -48.00 -3.57
CA MET A 404 15.66 -47.88 -4.91
C MET A 404 15.94 -46.41 -5.29
N ILE A 405 15.07 -45.47 -4.90
CA ILE A 405 15.30 -44.04 -5.15
C ILE A 405 16.37 -43.47 -4.22
N ALA A 406 16.46 -43.93 -2.97
CA ALA A 406 17.55 -43.58 -2.07
C ALA A 406 18.91 -44.03 -2.63
N GLU A 407 19.00 -45.25 -3.16
CA GLU A 407 20.21 -45.77 -3.82
C GLU A 407 20.56 -45.00 -5.09
N LEU A 408 19.56 -44.65 -5.91
CA LEU A 408 19.78 -43.86 -7.12
C LEU A 408 20.26 -42.43 -6.82
N LEU A 409 19.76 -41.81 -5.74
CA LEU A 409 20.23 -40.51 -5.28
C LEU A 409 21.66 -40.61 -4.72
N ALA A 410 21.96 -41.65 -3.94
CA ALA A 410 23.31 -41.90 -3.42
C ALA A 410 24.32 -42.15 -4.55
N ALA A 411 23.95 -42.90 -5.59
CA ALA A 411 24.79 -43.12 -6.79
C ALA A 411 25.05 -41.84 -7.59
N LYS A 412 24.23 -40.79 -7.39
CA LYS A 412 24.43 -39.45 -7.93
C LYS A 412 25.16 -38.51 -6.95
N GLY A 413 25.68 -39.04 -5.84
CA GLY A 413 26.44 -38.31 -4.83
C GLY A 413 25.58 -37.50 -3.85
N LEU A 414 24.28 -37.79 -3.75
CA LEU A 414 23.36 -37.11 -2.84
C LEU A 414 23.06 -38.01 -1.64
N GLU A 415 23.59 -37.66 -0.47
CA GLU A 415 23.16 -38.27 0.79
C GLU A 415 21.74 -37.79 1.12
N SER A 416 20.76 -38.69 0.99
CA SER A 416 19.34 -38.39 1.22
C SER A 416 18.84 -39.08 2.48
N SER A 417 18.24 -38.32 3.40
CA SER A 417 17.55 -38.88 4.56
C SER A 417 16.24 -39.58 4.16
N PRO A 418 15.73 -40.56 4.94
CA PRO A 418 14.47 -41.23 4.64
C PRO A 418 13.28 -40.27 4.48
N ALA A 419 13.25 -39.19 5.24
CA ALA A 419 12.23 -38.14 5.14
C ALA A 419 12.33 -37.35 3.81
N LEU A 420 13.56 -37.11 3.33
CA LEU A 420 13.78 -36.45 2.04
C LEU A 420 13.33 -37.33 0.88
N VAL A 421 13.62 -38.63 0.93
CA VAL A 421 13.19 -39.60 -0.09
C VAL A 421 11.67 -39.66 -0.18
N LYS A 422 10.96 -39.71 0.96
CA LYS A 422 9.49 -39.65 0.99
C LYS A 422 8.93 -38.36 0.42
N SER A 423 9.57 -37.22 0.70
CA SER A 423 9.17 -35.92 0.16
C SER A 423 9.33 -35.86 -1.36
N VAL A 424 10.42 -36.41 -1.90
CA VAL A 424 10.65 -36.46 -3.35
C VAL A 424 9.68 -37.42 -4.03
N MET A 425 9.38 -38.56 -3.41
CA MET A 425 8.32 -39.48 -3.87
C MET A 425 6.94 -38.84 -3.88
N ALA A 426 6.67 -37.91 -2.97
CA ALA A 426 5.44 -37.10 -2.95
C ALA A 426 5.44 -35.94 -3.96
N GLY A 427 6.45 -35.84 -4.83
CA GLY A 427 6.52 -34.86 -5.92
C GLY A 427 7.40 -33.65 -5.64
N ALA A 428 8.16 -33.63 -4.54
CA ALA A 428 9.17 -32.59 -4.32
C ALA A 428 10.38 -32.78 -5.26
N ALA A 429 11.07 -31.68 -5.57
CA ALA A 429 12.28 -31.70 -6.40
C ALA A 429 13.51 -31.26 -5.59
N ILE A 430 14.64 -31.95 -5.79
CA ILE A 430 15.94 -31.62 -5.19
C ILE A 430 16.77 -30.89 -6.24
N ALA A 431 17.15 -29.65 -5.96
CA ALA A 431 18.11 -28.91 -6.77
C ALA A 431 19.52 -29.07 -6.20
N CYS A 432 20.45 -29.60 -7.01
CA CYS A 432 21.86 -29.69 -6.68
C CYS A 432 22.70 -29.13 -7.84
N GLY A 433 23.27 -27.93 -7.64
CA GLY A 433 23.95 -27.19 -8.70
C GLY A 433 23.04 -26.90 -9.88
N ASP A 434 23.46 -27.29 -11.08
CA ASP A 434 22.74 -27.10 -12.34
C ASP A 434 21.73 -28.21 -12.65
N LEU A 435 21.61 -29.22 -11.76
CA LEU A 435 20.75 -30.37 -11.95
C LEU A 435 19.59 -30.35 -10.95
N VAL A 436 18.39 -30.63 -11.46
CA VAL A 436 17.19 -30.81 -10.65
C VAL A 436 16.74 -32.26 -10.77
N TYR A 437 16.65 -32.93 -9.62
CA TYR A 437 16.18 -34.30 -9.48
C TYR A 437 14.73 -34.29 -9.01
N SER A 438 13.87 -35.02 -9.69
CA SER A 438 12.45 -35.16 -9.33
C SER A 438 11.98 -36.56 -9.67
N VAL A 439 10.98 -37.08 -8.96
CA VAL A 439 10.37 -38.37 -9.30
C VAL A 439 9.12 -38.14 -10.12
N VAL A 440 9.09 -38.67 -11.35
CA VAL A 440 7.94 -38.63 -12.25
C VAL A 440 7.59 -40.07 -12.60
N ASP A 441 6.33 -40.46 -12.41
CA ASP A 441 5.83 -41.83 -12.64
C ASP A 441 6.67 -42.92 -11.95
N GLY A 442 7.19 -42.61 -10.75
CA GLY A 442 8.01 -43.53 -9.95
C GLY A 442 9.45 -43.71 -10.44
N ARG A 443 9.93 -42.87 -11.37
CA ARG A 443 11.31 -42.87 -11.87
C ARG A 443 12.01 -41.56 -11.51
N LEU A 444 13.27 -41.65 -11.09
CA LEU A 444 14.10 -40.48 -10.85
C LEU A 444 14.51 -39.84 -12.18
N VAL A 445 14.09 -38.61 -12.40
CA VAL A 445 14.40 -37.81 -13.60
C VAL A 445 15.31 -36.66 -13.22
N THR A 446 16.41 -36.51 -13.95
CA THR A 446 17.34 -35.38 -13.82
C THR A 446 17.12 -34.40 -14.98
N ARG A 447 17.01 -33.10 -14.67
CA ARG A 447 16.91 -32.02 -15.68
C ARG A 447 17.99 -30.97 -15.45
N ARG A 448 18.54 -30.40 -16.53
CA ARG A 448 19.42 -29.22 -16.43
C ARG A 448 18.60 -27.95 -16.24
N ARG A 449 19.08 -27.07 -15.38
CA ARG A 449 18.46 -25.78 -15.09
C ARG A 449 18.54 -24.88 -16.33
N GLY A 450 17.48 -24.81 -17.14
CA GLY A 450 17.35 -23.87 -18.25
C GLY A 450 17.11 -24.45 -19.66
N GLU A 451 16.94 -25.76 -19.84
CA GLU A 451 16.73 -26.38 -21.16
C GLU A 451 15.36 -26.10 -21.83
N ASP A 452 14.41 -25.47 -21.14
CA ASP A 452 13.09 -25.13 -21.71
C ASP A 452 13.10 -23.94 -22.71
N LYS A 453 14.27 -23.45 -23.14
CA LYS A 453 14.41 -22.28 -24.03
C LYS A 453 15.26 -22.53 -25.28
N SER A 454 15.05 -23.61 -26.03
CA SER A 454 15.68 -23.72 -27.35
C SER A 454 14.90 -22.89 -28.40
N PRO A 455 15.54 -21.94 -29.13
CA PRO A 455 14.88 -21.07 -30.10
C PRO A 455 14.14 -21.82 -31.21
N ALA A 456 14.65 -22.99 -31.61
CA ALA A 456 14.06 -23.83 -32.66
C ALA A 456 12.66 -24.34 -32.30
N ARG A 457 12.41 -24.66 -31.03
CA ARG A 457 11.10 -25.19 -30.58
C ARG A 457 10.06 -24.08 -30.45
N VAL A 458 10.49 -22.86 -30.09
CA VAL A 458 9.65 -21.64 -30.06
C VAL A 458 9.24 -21.21 -31.47
N MET A 459 10.14 -21.34 -32.45
CA MET A 459 9.85 -21.09 -33.86
C MET A 459 8.85 -22.10 -34.44
N ALA A 460 9.01 -23.40 -34.13
CA ALA A 460 8.09 -24.44 -34.57
C ALA A 460 6.67 -24.28 -33.98
N THR A 461 6.55 -23.91 -32.70
CA THR A 461 5.25 -23.62 -32.06
C THR A 461 4.61 -22.34 -32.58
N LYS A 462 5.41 -21.31 -32.90
CA LYS A 462 4.89 -20.10 -33.59
C LYS A 462 4.37 -20.41 -35.00
N GLN A 463 5.07 -21.25 -35.76
CA GLN A 463 4.60 -21.65 -37.10
C GLN A 463 3.30 -22.47 -37.02
N GLN A 464 3.21 -23.45 -36.11
CA GLN A 464 1.99 -24.23 -35.92
C GLN A 464 0.80 -23.37 -35.45
N THR A 465 1.01 -22.42 -34.53
CA THR A 465 -0.06 -21.51 -34.07
C THR A 465 -0.50 -20.55 -35.18
N SER A 466 0.43 -20.03 -35.99
CA SER A 466 0.08 -19.18 -37.15
C SER A 466 -0.73 -19.94 -38.22
N SER A 467 -0.38 -21.20 -38.48
CA SER A 467 -1.12 -22.11 -39.37
C SER A 467 -2.54 -22.39 -38.86
N LEU A 468 -2.70 -22.55 -37.55
CA LEU A 468 -4.01 -22.79 -36.93
C LEU A 468 -4.92 -21.55 -37.03
N ILE A 469 -4.35 -20.37 -36.74
CA ILE A 469 -5.07 -19.09 -36.81
C ILE A 469 -5.49 -18.78 -38.25
N SER A 470 -4.63 -19.06 -39.24
CA SER A 470 -4.95 -18.87 -40.65
C SER A 470 -6.11 -19.78 -41.10
N ARG A 471 -6.10 -21.06 -40.66
CA ARG A 471 -7.20 -22.00 -40.92
C ARG A 471 -8.50 -21.59 -40.23
N MET A 472 -8.44 -21.08 -39.00
CA MET A 472 -9.61 -20.57 -38.30
C MET A 472 -10.21 -19.32 -38.97
N LYS A 473 -9.37 -18.40 -39.46
CA LYS A 473 -9.83 -17.23 -40.23
C LYS A 473 -10.51 -17.64 -41.54
N ALA A 474 -9.93 -18.58 -42.29
CA ALA A 474 -10.52 -19.08 -43.52
C ALA A 474 -11.86 -19.83 -43.30
N ALA A 475 -12.03 -20.49 -42.15
CA ALA A 475 -13.28 -21.13 -41.76
C ALA A 475 -14.36 -20.10 -41.32
N PHE A 476 -13.93 -18.98 -40.73
CA PHE A 476 -14.84 -17.90 -40.33
C PHE A 476 -15.35 -17.09 -41.54
N CYS A 477 -14.50 -16.82 -42.54
CA CYS A 477 -14.94 -16.14 -43.76
C CYS A 477 -15.97 -16.98 -44.55
N ARG A 478 -15.74 -18.30 -44.69
CA ARG A 478 -16.69 -19.20 -45.37
C ARG A 478 -18.05 -19.34 -44.69
N LYS A 479 -18.15 -19.07 -43.38
CA LYS A 479 -19.43 -19.07 -42.65
C LYS A 479 -20.24 -17.80 -42.85
N ASN A 480 -19.59 -16.68 -43.17
CA ASN A 480 -20.28 -15.42 -43.42
C ASN A 480 -20.83 -15.34 -44.86
N ASP A 481 -20.19 -16.00 -45.82
CA ASP A 481 -20.68 -16.04 -47.21
C ASP A 481 -21.90 -16.97 -47.40
N ALA A 482 -22.11 -17.93 -46.48
CA ALA A 482 -23.24 -18.86 -46.52
C ALA A 482 -24.51 -18.35 -45.80
N ALA A 483 -24.45 -17.19 -45.13
CA ALA A 483 -25.57 -16.62 -44.37
C ALA A 483 -26.26 -15.44 -45.07
N GLY A 484 -25.93 -15.20 -46.36
CA GLY A 484 -26.42 -14.07 -47.15
C GLY A 484 -27.25 -14.46 -48.38
N VAL A 485 -27.70 -15.71 -48.50
CA VAL A 485 -28.62 -16.13 -49.57
C VAL A 485 -29.74 -16.95 -48.95
N GLU A 486 -30.78 -16.25 -48.49
CA GLU A 486 -32.19 -16.63 -48.62
C GLU A 486 -33.07 -15.38 -48.46
#